data_AF-A0A5D3WIH6-F1
#
_entry.id   AF-A0A5D3WIH6-F1
#
_cell.length_a   1.000
_cell.length_b   1.000
_cell.length_c   1.000
_cell.angle_alpha   90.00
_cell.angle_beta   90.00
_cell.angle_gamma   90.00
#
_symmetry.space_group_name_H-M   'P 1'
#
loop_
_entity.id
_entity.type
_entity.pdbx_description
1 polymer ?
#
loop_
_entity_poly.entity_id
_entity_poly.type
_entity_poly.pdbx_seq_one_letter_code
_entity_poly.pdbx_strand_id
1 'polypeptide(L)'
;MQYKYGVFLFVGLLTLVFSCLPGRLLAVDPTLLLGYNNGVNDNPHNLSRLATHSGPKAVDDGPDSYADTRICVYCHTPHGGTPQTPLWNRKDPVRMGSFPLFDNGPDSARIAIDDAAITATTKYEPNGTNGVEYPNGATKLCLSCHDGATAIGEMANGVTITMTQSTITDKTKIFDPLDATTNDLATTHPVSFVYNADVAAYISAQPGKSVYSLPTDPDVRLDGQSRMQCTTCHNPHVDTNNGTTYTLPFWANYDSAGADEQADYDATCGQCHTDKGGAPFNGHNL
;
A
#
# COMPACT_ATOMS: atom_id res chain seq x y z
N MET A 1 -43.17 -47.76 7.25
CA MET A 1 -42.04 -47.62 6.29
C MET A 1 -41.99 -46.18 5.82
N GLN A 2 -40.79 -45.65 5.54
CA GLN A 2 -40.51 -44.34 4.90
C GLN A 2 -40.36 -43.05 5.74
N TYR A 3 -39.61 -43.01 6.85
CA TYR A 3 -39.10 -41.70 7.37
C TYR A 3 -37.76 -41.81 8.12
N LYS A 4 -36.84 -42.71 7.70
CA LYS A 4 -35.52 -42.84 8.38
C LYS A 4 -34.29 -42.75 7.48
N TYR A 5 -34.45 -42.56 6.17
CA TYR A 5 -33.33 -42.54 5.22
C TYR A 5 -33.00 -41.16 4.63
N GLY A 6 -33.78 -40.12 4.92
CA GLY A 6 -33.59 -38.78 4.33
C GLY A 6 -32.63 -37.85 5.08
N VAL A 7 -32.34 -38.10 6.35
CA VAL A 7 -31.53 -37.17 7.18
C VAL A 7 -30.03 -37.45 7.06
N PHE A 8 -29.62 -38.70 6.79
CA PHE A 8 -28.21 -39.05 6.66
C PHE A 8 -27.59 -38.62 5.32
N LEU A 9 -28.38 -38.49 4.25
CA LEU A 9 -27.85 -38.07 2.94
C LEU A 9 -27.59 -36.56 2.85
N PHE A 10 -28.30 -35.74 3.62
CA PHE A 10 -28.15 -34.28 3.58
C PHE A 10 -26.93 -33.78 4.38
N VAL A 11 -26.54 -34.50 5.44
CA VAL A 11 -25.37 -34.16 6.28
C VAL A 11 -24.06 -34.57 5.59
N GLY A 12 -24.07 -35.64 4.79
CA GLY A 12 -22.91 -36.08 4.01
C GLY A 12 -22.57 -35.16 2.82
N LEU A 13 -23.57 -34.51 2.22
CA LEU A 13 -23.33 -33.60 1.09
C LEU A 13 -22.78 -32.23 1.55
N LEU A 14 -23.20 -31.74 2.72
CA LEU A 14 -22.72 -30.44 3.25
C LEU A 14 -21.27 -30.51 3.76
N THR A 15 -20.81 -31.69 4.19
CA THR A 15 -19.42 -31.90 4.64
C THR A 15 -18.43 -32.08 3.48
N LEU A 16 -18.89 -32.51 2.30
CA LEU A 16 -18.06 -32.69 1.11
C LEU A 16 -17.88 -31.41 0.27
N VAL A 17 -18.74 -30.40 0.45
CA VAL A 17 -18.60 -29.10 -0.25
C VAL A 17 -17.58 -28.18 0.46
N PHE A 18 -17.26 -28.45 1.72
CA PHE A 18 -16.23 -27.69 2.46
C PHE A 18 -14.80 -28.25 2.34
N SER A 19 -14.60 -29.44 1.76
CA SER A 19 -13.28 -30.07 1.64
C SER A 19 -12.46 -29.64 0.42
N CYS A 20 -13.00 -28.77 -0.45
CA CYS A 20 -12.29 -28.27 -1.64
C CYS A 20 -12.32 -26.74 -1.77
N LEU A 21 -12.49 -26.01 -0.66
CA LEU A 21 -12.14 -24.60 -0.64
C LEU A 21 -10.64 -24.49 -0.37
N PRO A 22 -9.84 -23.77 -1.19
CA PRO A 22 -8.47 -23.47 -0.82
C PRO A 22 -8.49 -22.83 0.57
N GLY A 23 -7.68 -23.34 1.50
CA GLY A 23 -7.70 -23.03 2.93
C GLY A 23 -7.37 -21.58 3.31
N ARG A 24 -7.56 -20.61 2.41
CA ARG A 24 -7.32 -19.18 2.62
C ARG A 24 -8.55 -18.38 3.07
N LEU A 25 -9.75 -18.98 3.15
CA LEU A 25 -10.97 -18.19 3.44
C LEU A 25 -11.37 -18.06 4.92
N LEU A 26 -10.70 -18.74 5.87
CA LEU A 26 -11.09 -18.71 7.29
C LEU A 26 -9.93 -18.61 8.30
N ALA A 27 -8.68 -18.49 7.86
CA ALA A 27 -7.62 -18.03 8.74
C ALA A 27 -7.63 -16.50 8.74
N VAL A 28 -7.99 -15.88 9.87
CA VAL A 28 -7.52 -14.52 10.14
C VAL A 28 -6.01 -14.63 10.04
N ASP A 29 -5.44 -13.97 9.03
CA ASP A 29 -4.00 -13.99 8.78
C ASP A 29 -3.31 -13.55 10.09
N PRO A 30 -2.53 -14.42 10.76
CA PRO A 30 -1.88 -14.10 12.03
C PRO A 30 -0.89 -12.93 11.90
N THR A 31 -0.67 -12.45 10.68
CA THR A 31 0.21 -11.35 10.35
C THR A 31 -0.49 -10.01 10.12
N LEU A 32 -1.84 -9.99 10.11
CA LEU A 32 -2.66 -8.77 10.21
C LEU A 32 -2.56 -8.18 11.62
N LEU A 33 -1.35 -7.82 12.03
CA LEU A 33 -1.00 -7.36 13.37
C LEU A 33 -1.03 -5.84 13.40
N LEU A 34 -2.20 -5.25 13.16
CA LEU A 34 -2.44 -3.86 13.59
C LEU A 34 -2.49 -3.75 15.12
N GLY A 35 -2.64 -4.88 15.82
CA GLY A 35 -2.96 -4.94 17.25
C GLY A 35 -4.46 -4.75 17.52
N TYR A 36 -4.87 -4.97 18.78
CA TYR A 36 -6.13 -4.58 19.46
C TYR A 36 -6.40 -5.54 20.64
N ASN A 37 -6.90 -5.04 21.78
CA ASN A 37 -7.43 -5.82 22.92
C ASN A 37 -6.68 -7.15 23.22
N ASN A 38 -5.44 -7.04 23.70
CA ASN A 38 -4.45 -8.12 23.94
C ASN A 38 -3.60 -8.56 22.72
N GLY A 39 -3.75 -7.91 21.56
CA GLY A 39 -2.81 -8.02 20.44
C GLY A 39 -1.52 -7.20 20.64
N VAL A 40 -0.49 -7.50 19.82
CA VAL A 40 0.75 -6.70 19.75
C VAL A 40 0.41 -5.38 19.04
N ASN A 41 0.56 -4.24 19.74
CA ASN A 41 0.13 -2.91 19.28
C ASN A 41 1.31 -2.04 18.80
N ASP A 42 2.38 -2.66 18.32
CA ASP A 42 3.62 -1.99 17.90
C ASP A 42 3.63 -1.56 16.43
N ASN A 43 2.70 -2.08 15.62
CA ASN A 43 2.51 -1.66 14.23
C ASN A 43 2.40 -0.13 14.12
N PRO A 44 3.28 0.55 13.36
CA PRO A 44 3.27 2.01 13.27
C PRO A 44 2.01 2.65 12.64
N HIS A 45 1.12 1.86 12.02
CA HIS A 45 -0.20 2.30 11.56
C HIS A 45 -1.30 2.09 12.62
N ASN A 46 -0.98 1.52 13.79
CA ASN A 46 -1.85 1.58 14.96
C ASN A 46 -1.81 2.97 15.57
N LEU A 47 -2.67 3.86 15.11
CA LEU A 47 -2.74 5.23 15.63
C LEU A 47 -3.62 5.35 16.88
N SER A 48 -4.13 4.24 17.41
CA SER A 48 -4.93 4.25 18.63
C SER A 48 -4.07 4.55 19.86
N ARG A 49 -4.68 5.02 20.95
CA ARG A 49 -3.99 5.25 22.21
C ARG A 49 -3.40 3.98 22.84
N LEU A 50 -3.79 2.80 22.37
CA LEU A 50 -3.26 1.52 22.82
C LEU A 50 -1.93 1.15 22.16
N ALA A 51 -1.48 1.95 21.20
CA ALA A 51 -0.25 1.73 20.46
C ALA A 51 1.00 1.85 21.33
N THR A 52 1.92 0.90 21.14
CA THR A 52 3.16 0.79 21.92
C THR A 52 4.38 1.38 21.22
N HIS A 53 4.27 1.74 19.95
CA HIS A 53 5.34 2.40 19.21
C HIS A 53 5.56 3.87 19.62
N SER A 54 6.69 4.42 19.20
CA SER A 54 7.11 5.80 19.45
C SER A 54 6.49 6.84 18.49
N GLY A 55 5.92 6.39 17.37
CA GLY A 55 5.22 7.25 16.40
C GLY A 55 3.96 7.96 16.94
N PRO A 56 3.33 8.81 16.12
CA PRO A 56 2.07 9.48 16.46
C PRO A 56 0.99 8.49 16.87
N LYS A 57 0.25 8.78 17.93
CA LYS A 57 -0.91 7.98 18.38
C LYS A 57 -1.92 8.88 19.07
N ALA A 58 -3.16 8.41 19.23
CA ALA A 58 -4.16 9.15 19.95
C ALA A 58 -3.80 9.30 21.44
N VAL A 59 -4.27 10.39 22.02
CA VAL A 59 -4.29 10.57 23.47
C VAL A 59 -5.64 10.15 24.01
N ASP A 60 -5.69 9.81 25.30
CA ASP A 60 -6.97 9.63 26.00
C ASP A 60 -7.67 11.00 26.09
N ASP A 61 -8.77 11.15 25.35
CA ASP A 61 -9.61 12.34 25.31
C ASP A 61 -10.89 12.21 26.16
N GLY A 62 -10.92 11.22 27.07
CA GLY A 62 -11.94 11.09 28.11
C GLY A 62 -12.86 9.89 27.94
N PRO A 63 -13.76 9.65 28.92
CA PRO A 63 -14.54 8.42 29.03
C PRO A 63 -15.57 8.21 27.91
N ASP A 64 -15.92 9.26 27.16
CA ASP A 64 -16.92 9.21 26.09
C ASP A 64 -16.29 9.00 24.69
N SER A 65 -14.95 8.99 24.60
CA SER A 65 -14.27 8.75 23.34
C SER A 65 -14.09 7.25 23.08
N TYR A 66 -14.64 6.83 21.95
CA TYR A 66 -14.44 5.50 21.40
C TYR A 66 -13.52 5.53 20.16
N ALA A 67 -13.18 6.73 19.67
CA ALA A 67 -12.41 6.86 18.44
C ALA A 67 -10.92 6.64 18.69
N ASP A 68 -10.43 7.09 19.84
CA ASP A 68 -9.04 6.98 20.31
C ASP A 68 -8.54 5.53 20.45
N THR A 69 -9.43 4.55 20.64
CA THR A 69 -9.08 3.12 20.78
C THR A 69 -9.32 2.31 19.50
N ARG A 70 -9.95 2.89 18.48
CA ARG A 70 -10.27 2.18 17.23
C ARG A 70 -9.15 2.33 16.24
N ILE A 71 -8.67 1.22 15.68
CA ILE A 71 -7.47 1.26 14.83
C ILE A 71 -7.80 1.65 13.39
N CYS A 72 -8.92 1.18 12.85
CA CYS A 72 -9.25 1.44 11.45
C CYS A 72 -9.76 2.86 11.20
N VAL A 73 -10.27 3.60 12.20
CA VAL A 73 -10.95 4.89 11.97
C VAL A 73 -10.02 5.98 11.45
N TYR A 74 -8.71 5.84 11.67
CA TYR A 74 -7.72 6.77 11.16
C TYR A 74 -7.56 6.70 9.64
N CYS A 75 -7.95 5.57 9.04
CA CYS A 75 -7.81 5.29 7.61
C CYS A 75 -9.18 5.12 6.93
N HIS A 76 -10.08 4.36 7.54
CA HIS A 76 -11.34 3.92 6.96
C HIS A 76 -12.55 4.38 7.76
N THR A 77 -13.65 4.64 7.06
CA THR A 77 -14.95 4.88 7.69
C THR A 77 -16.06 4.18 6.92
N PRO A 78 -17.05 3.58 7.58
CA PRO A 78 -18.19 2.99 6.88
C PRO A 78 -19.08 4.04 6.21
N HIS A 79 -19.06 5.30 6.68
CA HIS A 79 -19.87 6.41 6.15
C HIS A 79 -19.15 7.75 6.29
N GLY A 80 -19.45 8.71 5.42
CA GLY A 80 -18.85 10.06 5.47
C GLY A 80 -17.36 10.09 5.14
N GLY A 81 -16.89 9.11 4.37
CA GLY A 81 -15.53 9.10 3.83
C GLY A 81 -15.44 9.90 2.54
N THR A 82 -14.21 10.18 2.11
CA THR A 82 -13.96 10.72 0.77
C THR A 82 -14.29 9.66 -0.28
N PRO A 83 -14.68 10.05 -1.51
CA PRO A 83 -15.12 9.13 -2.57
C PRO A 83 -13.99 8.30 -3.20
N GLN A 84 -12.93 8.02 -2.44
CA GLN A 84 -11.84 7.13 -2.82
C GLN A 84 -12.14 5.71 -2.30
N THR A 85 -11.80 4.67 -3.06
CA THR A 85 -12.03 3.28 -2.68
C THR A 85 -10.80 2.67 -2.00
N PRO A 86 -10.96 1.97 -0.85
CA PRO A 86 -12.16 1.87 0.00
C PRO A 86 -12.42 3.16 0.78
N LEU A 87 -13.65 3.35 1.28
CA LEU A 87 -14.12 4.57 1.96
C LEU A 87 -13.07 5.11 2.95
N TRP A 88 -12.42 6.20 2.55
CA TRP A 88 -11.27 6.76 3.26
C TRP A 88 -11.73 7.85 4.23
N ASN A 89 -11.31 7.76 5.48
CA ASN A 89 -11.73 8.67 6.53
C ASN A 89 -10.80 9.87 6.69
N ARG A 90 -9.93 10.19 5.74
CA ARG A 90 -9.06 11.37 5.83
C ARG A 90 -9.33 12.37 4.72
N LYS A 91 -8.97 13.62 4.99
CA LYS A 91 -8.95 14.69 4.00
C LYS A 91 -7.90 14.41 2.93
N ASP A 92 -8.10 14.99 1.76
CA ASP A 92 -7.06 15.00 0.74
C ASP A 92 -5.81 15.71 1.28
N PRO A 93 -4.62 15.22 0.91
CA PRO A 93 -3.40 15.81 1.40
C PRO A 93 -3.20 17.23 0.90
N VAL A 94 -2.65 18.09 1.74
CA VAL A 94 -2.60 19.54 1.50
C VAL A 94 -1.32 19.99 0.79
N ARG A 95 -0.28 19.16 0.75
CA ARG A 95 1.02 19.48 0.11
C ARG A 95 1.41 18.49 -0.97
N MET A 96 0.70 18.57 -2.08
CA MET A 96 0.88 17.62 -3.17
C MET A 96 1.59 18.19 -4.40
N GLY A 97 1.50 19.51 -4.61
CA GLY A 97 2.25 20.25 -5.63
C GLY A 97 2.34 19.56 -6.99
N SER A 98 3.55 19.54 -7.55
CA SER A 98 3.89 18.76 -8.74
C SER A 98 4.36 17.37 -8.31
N PHE A 99 3.43 16.45 -8.07
CA PHE A 99 3.77 15.05 -7.87
C PHE A 99 4.58 14.54 -9.07
N PRO A 100 5.81 14.04 -8.87
CA PRO A 100 6.64 13.59 -9.97
C PRO A 100 6.14 12.24 -10.51
N LEU A 101 6.21 12.07 -11.82
CA LEU A 101 6.21 10.73 -12.37
C LEU A 101 7.55 10.06 -12.08
N PHE A 102 7.54 8.74 -12.06
CA PHE A 102 8.75 7.96 -11.83
C PHE A 102 9.79 8.19 -12.94
N ASP A 103 11.01 8.46 -12.50
CA ASP A 103 12.17 8.85 -13.28
C ASP A 103 13.44 8.38 -12.54
N ASN A 104 13.97 7.21 -12.93
CA ASN A 104 15.14 6.65 -12.26
C ASN A 104 16.49 7.21 -12.76
N GLY A 105 16.54 8.50 -13.12
CA GLY A 105 17.78 9.24 -13.29
C GLY A 105 18.41 9.23 -14.70
N PRO A 106 19.64 9.76 -14.84
CA PRO A 106 20.26 10.04 -16.15
C PRO A 106 20.91 8.83 -16.84
N ASP A 107 21.36 7.83 -16.09
CA ASP A 107 22.09 6.65 -16.62
C ASP A 107 21.16 5.49 -16.99
N SER A 108 20.00 5.45 -16.37
CA SER A 108 18.86 4.65 -16.78
C SER A 108 17.86 5.64 -17.33
N ALA A 109 17.86 5.86 -18.66
CA ALA A 109 16.87 6.72 -19.31
C ALA A 109 15.52 6.56 -18.61
N ARG A 110 14.95 7.67 -18.11
CA ARG A 110 13.66 7.77 -17.41
C ARG A 110 12.67 6.73 -17.97
N ILE A 111 11.61 6.35 -17.26
CA ILE A 111 10.44 5.80 -17.97
C ILE A 111 9.88 6.94 -18.83
N ALA A 112 10.52 7.15 -19.99
CA ALA A 112 10.30 8.22 -20.93
C ALA A 112 9.45 7.57 -22.00
N ILE A 113 8.15 7.75 -21.86
CA ILE A 113 7.21 7.39 -22.89
C ILE A 113 7.12 8.59 -23.83
N ASP A 114 7.97 8.61 -24.86
CA ASP A 114 7.98 9.61 -25.92
C ASP A 114 6.97 9.29 -27.05
N ASP A 115 6.38 8.09 -27.04
CA ASP A 115 5.22 7.77 -27.87
C ASP A 115 3.94 8.44 -27.33
N ALA A 116 3.44 9.42 -28.07
CA ALA A 116 2.25 10.18 -27.70
C ALA A 116 0.98 9.32 -27.60
N ALA A 117 0.85 8.24 -28.37
CA ALA A 117 -0.31 7.36 -28.32
C ALA A 117 -0.28 6.48 -27.06
N ILE A 118 0.90 5.99 -26.67
CA ILE A 118 1.08 5.30 -25.40
C ILE A 118 0.79 6.25 -24.26
N THR A 119 1.43 7.43 -24.21
CA THR A 119 1.20 8.45 -23.18
C THR A 119 -0.27 8.84 -23.06
N ALA A 120 -0.97 9.05 -24.18
CA ALA A 120 -2.39 9.39 -24.17
C ALA A 120 -3.29 8.27 -23.61
N THR A 121 -2.94 7.00 -23.89
CA THR A 121 -3.69 5.81 -23.46
C THR A 121 -3.42 5.50 -21.99
N THR A 122 -2.15 5.55 -21.58
CA THR A 122 -1.67 5.16 -20.26
C THR A 122 -1.68 6.31 -19.27
N LYS A 123 -1.94 7.54 -19.71
CA LYS A 123 -1.95 8.73 -18.87
C LYS A 123 -0.60 9.03 -18.19
N TYR A 124 0.51 8.50 -18.72
CA TYR A 124 1.85 8.74 -18.19
C TYR A 124 2.37 10.13 -18.58
N GLU A 125 1.73 11.18 -18.07
CA GLU A 125 1.97 12.58 -18.42
C GLU A 125 2.07 13.48 -17.17
N PRO A 126 2.66 14.69 -17.25
CA PRO A 126 2.76 15.57 -16.09
C PRO A 126 1.39 15.90 -15.46
N ASN A 127 1.38 16.08 -14.12
CA ASN A 127 0.18 16.42 -13.36
C ASN A 127 -0.59 17.62 -13.97
N GLY A 128 -1.91 17.49 -14.08
CA GLY A 128 -2.79 18.52 -14.66
C GLY A 128 -2.88 18.48 -16.19
N THR A 129 -2.13 17.60 -16.86
CA THR A 129 -2.23 17.40 -18.32
C THR A 129 -3.39 16.45 -18.63
N ASN A 130 -4.21 16.76 -19.65
CA ASN A 130 -5.32 15.94 -20.14
C ASN A 130 -6.28 15.41 -19.04
N GLY A 131 -6.45 16.16 -17.96
CA GLY A 131 -7.33 15.80 -16.83
C GLY A 131 -6.76 14.73 -15.89
N VAL A 132 -5.46 14.44 -15.97
CA VAL A 132 -4.79 13.50 -15.08
C VAL A 132 -4.37 14.22 -13.80
N GLU A 133 -4.79 13.66 -12.66
CA GLU A 133 -4.40 14.13 -11.34
C GLU A 133 -3.42 13.14 -10.71
N TYR A 134 -2.30 13.67 -10.22
CA TYR A 134 -1.29 12.95 -9.47
C TYR A 134 -1.05 13.60 -8.10
N PRO A 135 -0.83 12.80 -7.05
CA PRO A 135 -1.01 11.36 -6.98
C PRO A 135 -2.49 11.00 -7.01
N ASN A 136 -2.79 9.74 -7.29
CA ASN A 136 -4.13 9.20 -7.32
C ASN A 136 -4.18 7.82 -6.65
N GLY A 137 -5.38 7.27 -6.53
CA GLY A 137 -5.59 5.96 -5.93
C GLY A 137 -5.03 5.86 -4.51
N ALA A 138 -4.53 4.68 -4.15
CA ALA A 138 -4.03 4.42 -2.81
C ALA A 138 -2.82 5.29 -2.42
N THR A 139 -1.98 5.69 -3.38
CA THR A 139 -0.85 6.60 -3.09
C THR A 139 -1.32 7.93 -2.52
N LYS A 140 -2.39 8.52 -3.07
CA LYS A 140 -2.99 9.75 -2.53
C LYS A 140 -3.51 9.54 -1.10
N LEU A 141 -4.04 8.36 -0.80
CA LEU A 141 -4.53 8.00 0.53
C LEU A 141 -3.37 7.91 1.54
N CYS A 142 -2.29 7.21 1.21
CA CYS A 142 -1.09 7.14 2.04
C CYS A 142 -0.54 8.54 2.32
N LEU A 143 -0.45 9.38 1.28
CA LEU A 143 0.07 10.74 1.41
C LEU A 143 -0.85 11.67 2.23
N SER A 144 -2.10 11.31 2.50
CA SER A 144 -2.93 12.04 3.49
C SER A 144 -2.45 11.94 4.94
N CYS A 145 -1.48 11.07 5.22
CA CYS A 145 -0.69 11.03 6.46
C CYS A 145 0.77 11.40 6.21
N HIS A 146 1.32 10.95 5.08
CA HIS A 146 2.74 10.99 4.76
C HIS A 146 3.17 12.23 3.95
N ASP A 147 2.34 13.28 3.87
CA ASP A 147 2.71 14.57 3.26
C ASP A 147 3.40 15.54 4.24
N GLY A 148 3.59 15.13 5.50
CA GLY A 148 4.20 15.94 6.56
C GLY A 148 3.37 17.16 6.99
N ALA A 149 2.15 17.34 6.46
CA ALA A 149 1.39 18.57 6.60
C ALA A 149 -0.08 18.35 6.99
N THR A 150 -0.71 17.28 6.52
CA THR A 150 -2.11 16.98 6.80
C THR A 150 -2.26 16.39 8.19
N ALA A 151 -3.12 16.99 9.01
CA ALA A 151 -3.30 16.60 10.40
C ALA A 151 -3.86 15.16 10.52
N ILE A 152 -3.13 14.28 11.20
CA ILE A 152 -3.46 12.85 11.37
C ILE A 152 -4.75 12.66 12.19
N GLY A 153 -5.02 13.56 13.13
CA GLY A 153 -6.24 13.51 13.93
C GLY A 153 -7.52 13.97 13.22
N GLU A 154 -7.42 14.61 12.06
CA GLU A 154 -8.58 15.16 11.36
C GLU A 154 -9.22 14.16 10.41
N MET A 155 -10.45 13.77 10.71
CA MET A 155 -11.20 12.82 9.91
C MET A 155 -12.10 13.51 8.88
N ALA A 156 -12.35 12.83 7.75
CA ALA A 156 -13.19 13.29 6.66
C ALA A 156 -14.65 13.50 7.11
N ASN A 157 -15.11 12.72 8.08
CA ASN A 157 -16.46 12.82 8.65
C ASN A 157 -16.63 13.99 9.66
N GLY A 158 -15.59 14.82 9.85
CA GLY A 158 -15.62 15.99 10.73
C GLY A 158 -15.27 15.69 12.19
N VAL A 159 -15.03 14.43 12.55
CA VAL A 159 -14.48 14.07 13.87
C VAL A 159 -13.01 14.47 13.91
N THR A 160 -12.56 15.02 15.04
CA THR A 160 -11.14 15.24 15.33
C THR A 160 -10.75 14.38 16.51
N ILE A 161 -9.75 13.52 16.30
CA ILE A 161 -9.15 12.70 17.35
C ILE A 161 -7.90 13.43 17.82
N THR A 162 -7.77 13.63 19.13
CA THR A 162 -6.58 14.29 19.68
C THR A 162 -5.39 13.35 19.58
N MET A 163 -4.29 13.82 18.98
CA MET A 163 -3.07 13.03 18.74
C MET A 163 -1.91 13.56 19.58
N THR A 164 -0.94 12.69 19.90
CA THR A 164 0.34 13.09 20.52
C THR A 164 1.15 14.02 19.61
N GLN A 165 0.98 13.87 18.30
CA GLN A 165 1.59 14.69 17.25
C GLN A 165 0.57 14.88 16.13
N SER A 166 0.42 16.11 15.63
CA SER A 166 -0.55 16.41 14.58
C SER A 166 -0.12 15.88 13.22
N THR A 167 1.18 15.80 12.91
CA THR A 167 1.71 15.34 11.62
C THR A 167 2.91 14.40 11.82
N ILE A 168 3.28 13.67 10.76
CA ILE A 168 4.55 12.93 10.73
C ILE A 168 5.68 13.93 10.49
N THR A 169 6.70 13.91 11.36
CA THR A 169 7.85 14.83 11.32
C THR A 169 9.14 14.16 10.88
N ASP A 170 9.16 12.83 10.84
CA ASP A 170 10.30 12.04 10.37
C ASP A 170 10.41 12.15 8.85
N LYS A 171 11.47 12.82 8.39
CA LYS A 171 11.71 13.11 6.96
C LYS A 171 11.86 11.85 6.11
N THR A 172 12.29 10.75 6.71
CA THR A 172 12.41 9.45 6.01
C THR A 172 11.05 8.78 5.75
N LYS A 173 9.98 9.31 6.33
CA LYS A 173 8.62 8.77 6.25
C LYS A 173 7.66 9.71 5.55
N ILE A 174 8.10 10.85 5.03
CA ILE A 174 7.23 11.81 4.37
C ILE A 174 7.73 12.14 2.98
N PHE A 175 6.80 12.59 2.14
CA PHE A 175 7.07 13.26 0.88
C PHE A 175 6.53 14.69 0.99
N ASP A 176 7.41 15.68 0.92
CA ASP A 176 7.03 17.08 0.78
C ASP A 176 7.73 17.67 -0.46
N PRO A 177 6.99 18.03 -1.54
CA PRO A 177 7.60 18.59 -2.74
C PRO A 177 8.28 19.94 -2.50
N LEU A 178 8.10 20.56 -1.33
CA LEU A 178 8.74 21.80 -0.92
C LEU A 178 10.01 21.57 -0.07
N ASP A 179 10.30 20.32 0.31
CA ASP A 179 11.47 19.96 1.11
C ASP A 179 12.23 18.79 0.46
N ALA A 180 13.30 19.13 -0.26
CA ALA A 180 14.18 18.18 -0.94
C ALA A 180 15.00 17.26 0.00
N THR A 181 14.83 17.40 1.32
CA THR A 181 15.40 16.47 2.31
C THR A 181 14.43 15.39 2.77
N THR A 182 13.21 15.40 2.23
CA THR A 182 12.21 14.32 2.36
C THR A 182 12.38 13.30 1.24
N ASN A 183 11.58 12.22 1.24
CA ASN A 183 11.72 11.15 0.26
C ASN A 183 11.54 11.67 -1.17
N ASP A 184 12.45 11.33 -2.08
CA ASP A 184 12.30 11.62 -3.50
C ASP A 184 11.58 10.46 -4.20
N LEU A 185 10.26 10.61 -4.38
CA LEU A 185 9.44 9.58 -5.01
C LEU A 185 9.73 9.42 -6.51
N ALA A 186 10.31 10.43 -7.17
CA ALA A 186 10.61 10.36 -8.59
C ALA A 186 11.64 9.26 -8.87
N THR A 187 12.66 9.14 -8.01
CA THR A 187 13.78 8.21 -8.22
C THR A 187 13.56 6.84 -7.60
N THR A 188 12.80 6.78 -6.50
CA THR A 188 12.78 5.60 -5.61
C THR A 188 11.43 4.87 -5.55
N HIS A 189 10.32 5.54 -5.85
CA HIS A 189 8.97 4.99 -5.64
C HIS A 189 8.13 5.06 -6.92
N PRO A 190 8.12 3.99 -7.74
CA PRO A 190 7.32 3.91 -8.96
C PRO A 190 5.83 3.76 -8.62
N VAL A 191 5.18 4.81 -8.13
CA VAL A 191 3.80 4.77 -7.66
C VAL A 191 2.94 5.84 -8.31
N SER A 192 1.63 5.64 -8.21
CA SER A 192 0.63 6.54 -8.74
C SER A 192 0.74 6.73 -10.25
N PHE A 193 0.96 5.66 -11.03
CA PHE A 193 0.91 5.73 -12.50
C PHE A 193 0.34 4.44 -13.08
N VAL A 194 -0.20 4.47 -14.31
CA VAL A 194 -0.70 3.27 -14.99
C VAL A 194 0.48 2.42 -15.46
N TYR A 195 0.51 1.16 -15.02
CA TYR A 195 1.43 0.15 -15.49
C TYR A 195 0.64 -1.00 -16.12
N ASN A 196 0.27 -0.85 -17.39
CA ASN A 196 -0.50 -1.85 -18.13
C ASN A 196 0.39 -2.60 -19.14
N ALA A 197 -0.21 -3.53 -19.90
CA ALA A 197 0.52 -4.30 -20.91
C ALA A 197 1.17 -3.41 -21.98
N ASP A 198 0.57 -2.27 -22.34
CA ASP A 198 1.13 -1.33 -23.31
C ASP A 198 2.40 -0.66 -22.76
N VAL A 199 2.38 -0.21 -21.50
CA VAL A 199 3.57 0.36 -20.84
C VAL A 199 4.68 -0.69 -20.71
N ALA A 200 4.35 -1.89 -20.23
CA ALA A 200 5.33 -2.96 -20.06
C ALA A 200 5.96 -3.36 -21.40
N ALA A 201 5.17 -3.49 -22.46
CA ALA A 201 5.65 -3.78 -23.81
C ALA A 201 6.50 -2.62 -24.36
N TYR A 202 6.08 -1.37 -24.16
CA TYR A 202 6.80 -0.19 -24.60
C TYR A 202 8.20 -0.12 -24.01
N ILE A 203 8.31 -0.28 -22.68
CA ILE A 203 9.59 -0.22 -21.97
C ILE A 203 10.48 -1.39 -22.39
N SER A 204 9.92 -2.60 -22.54
CA SER A 204 10.67 -3.80 -22.96
C SER A 204 11.20 -3.70 -24.39
N ALA A 205 10.57 -2.90 -25.25
CA ALA A 205 11.03 -2.68 -26.62
C ALA A 205 12.19 -1.69 -26.72
N GLN A 206 12.51 -0.95 -25.64
CA GLN A 206 13.55 0.06 -25.66
C GLN A 206 14.95 -0.58 -25.65
N PRO A 207 15.88 -0.13 -26.52
CA PRO A 207 17.23 -0.66 -26.57
C PRO A 207 17.95 -0.54 -25.22
N GLY A 208 18.53 -1.65 -24.74
CA GLY A 208 19.31 -1.67 -23.49
C GLY A 208 18.48 -1.59 -22.22
N LYS A 209 17.14 -1.76 -22.31
CA LYS A 209 16.26 -1.87 -21.14
C LYS A 209 15.96 -3.33 -20.80
N SER A 210 15.64 -3.52 -19.51
CA SER A 210 15.17 -4.79 -18.96
C SER A 210 13.86 -5.25 -19.59
N VAL A 211 13.56 -6.54 -19.46
CA VAL A 211 12.30 -7.11 -19.93
C VAL A 211 11.28 -7.05 -18.81
N TYR A 212 10.16 -6.39 -19.09
CA TYR A 212 9.12 -6.11 -18.12
C TYR A 212 7.87 -6.97 -18.30
N SER A 213 7.27 -7.40 -17.19
CA SER A 213 6.00 -8.14 -17.16
C SER A 213 4.98 -7.52 -16.20
N LEU A 214 3.71 -7.82 -16.42
CA LEU A 214 2.70 -7.57 -15.40
C LEU A 214 2.88 -8.54 -14.23
N PRO A 215 2.68 -8.09 -12.99
CA PRO A 215 2.83 -8.97 -11.84
C PRO A 215 1.73 -10.03 -11.83
N THR A 216 2.08 -11.23 -11.37
CA THR A 216 1.14 -12.38 -11.30
C THR A 216 0.89 -12.84 -9.87
N ASP A 217 1.76 -12.44 -8.95
CA ASP A 217 1.60 -12.68 -7.51
C ASP A 217 0.42 -11.85 -6.96
N PRO A 218 -0.54 -12.47 -6.25
CA PRO A 218 -1.66 -11.75 -5.64
C PRO A 218 -1.25 -10.71 -4.58
N ASP A 219 -0.06 -10.84 -4.01
CA ASP A 219 0.49 -9.94 -2.99
C ASP A 219 1.23 -8.74 -3.61
N VAL A 220 1.61 -8.84 -4.89
CA VAL A 220 2.16 -7.73 -5.70
C VAL A 220 1.16 -7.35 -6.78
N ARG A 221 0.27 -6.40 -6.48
CA ARG A 221 -0.88 -6.12 -7.34
C ARG A 221 -0.97 -4.66 -7.78
N LEU A 222 -1.45 -4.50 -9.00
CA LEU A 222 -1.94 -3.23 -9.50
C LEU A 222 -3.36 -2.97 -8.95
N ASP A 223 -3.76 -1.70 -8.89
CA ASP A 223 -5.13 -1.37 -8.54
C ASP A 223 -6.12 -1.65 -9.70
N GLY A 224 -7.42 -1.45 -9.45
CA GLY A 224 -8.47 -1.72 -10.43
C GLY A 224 -8.41 -0.86 -11.71
N GLN A 225 -7.53 0.13 -11.78
CA GLN A 225 -7.28 0.96 -12.96
C GLN A 225 -5.91 0.63 -13.60
N SER A 226 -5.33 -0.53 -13.28
CA SER A 226 -3.99 -0.95 -13.72
C SER A 226 -2.89 0.00 -13.29
N ARG A 227 -3.02 0.65 -12.13
CA ARG A 227 -1.99 1.55 -11.62
C ARG A 227 -1.10 0.85 -10.61
N MET A 228 0.19 1.14 -10.69
CA MET A 228 1.12 0.83 -9.62
C MET A 228 0.92 1.83 -8.50
N GLN A 229 0.77 1.35 -7.28
CA GLN A 229 0.44 2.15 -6.10
C GLN A 229 1.38 1.79 -4.95
N CYS A 230 1.41 2.59 -3.88
CA CYS A 230 2.10 2.18 -2.66
C CYS A 230 1.65 0.77 -2.20
N THR A 231 0.38 0.43 -2.40
CA THR A 231 -0.17 -0.89 -2.06
C THR A 231 0.26 -2.04 -2.97
N THR A 232 1.03 -1.76 -4.01
CA THR A 232 1.66 -2.78 -4.85
C THR A 232 2.83 -3.44 -4.10
N CYS A 233 3.54 -2.68 -3.26
CA CYS A 233 4.68 -3.17 -2.49
C CYS A 233 4.42 -3.19 -0.98
N HIS A 234 3.49 -2.37 -0.48
CA HIS A 234 3.21 -2.22 0.96
C HIS A 234 1.79 -2.67 1.34
N ASN A 235 1.64 -3.26 2.51
CA ASN A 235 0.38 -3.60 3.13
C ASN A 235 0.32 -3.03 4.55
N PRO A 236 -0.34 -1.88 4.79
CA PRO A 236 -0.31 -1.19 6.08
C PRO A 236 -0.93 -2.00 7.22
N HIS A 237 -1.64 -3.09 6.91
CA HIS A 237 -2.24 -3.97 7.91
C HIS A 237 -1.29 -5.04 8.45
N VAL A 238 -0.13 -5.23 7.82
CA VAL A 238 0.87 -6.24 8.21
C VAL A 238 1.98 -5.56 8.98
N ASP A 239 2.41 -6.13 10.10
CA ASP A 239 3.66 -5.69 10.75
C ASP A 239 4.81 -6.64 10.41
N THR A 240 5.59 -6.29 9.39
CA THR A 240 6.78 -7.06 8.98
C THR A 240 7.94 -6.90 9.94
N ASN A 241 7.94 -5.88 10.81
CA ASN A 241 9.01 -5.55 11.74
C ASN A 241 8.68 -5.94 13.19
N ASN A 242 7.78 -6.91 13.39
CA ASN A 242 7.30 -7.43 14.68
C ASN A 242 8.43 -8.10 15.51
N GLY A 243 9.39 -7.32 15.98
CA GLY A 243 10.53 -7.74 16.79
C GLY A 243 11.71 -8.36 16.02
N THR A 244 11.76 -8.23 14.70
CA THR A 244 12.82 -8.77 13.83
C THR A 244 13.81 -7.68 13.38
N THR A 245 14.81 -8.04 12.59
CA THR A 245 15.72 -7.07 11.93
C THR A 245 15.19 -6.59 10.58
N TYR A 246 13.93 -6.86 10.27
CA TYR A 246 13.33 -6.61 8.96
C TYR A 246 13.09 -5.11 8.75
N THR A 247 13.80 -4.50 7.79
CA THR A 247 13.79 -3.04 7.61
C THR A 247 12.79 -2.54 6.55
N LEU A 248 12.33 -3.40 5.63
CA LEU A 248 11.29 -3.05 4.66
C LEU A 248 9.95 -2.76 5.38
N PRO A 249 9.42 -1.54 5.23
CA PRO A 249 8.25 -1.13 5.99
C PRO A 249 6.99 -1.76 5.39
N PHE A 250 6.27 -2.57 6.17
CA PHE A 250 4.95 -3.11 5.79
C PHE A 250 4.97 -3.87 4.46
N TRP A 251 6.03 -4.61 4.16
CA TRP A 251 6.19 -5.24 2.85
C TRP A 251 5.05 -6.22 2.56
N ALA A 252 4.44 -6.13 1.37
CA ALA A 252 3.23 -6.87 1.03
C ALA A 252 3.53 -8.34 0.68
N ASN A 253 4.61 -8.56 -0.08
CA ASN A 253 5.08 -9.88 -0.47
C ASN A 253 6.28 -10.26 0.38
N TYR A 254 6.02 -10.83 1.55
CA TYR A 254 7.03 -11.20 2.53
C TYR A 254 6.79 -12.63 3.01
N ASP A 255 7.86 -13.33 3.37
CA ASP A 255 7.73 -14.60 4.06
C ASP A 255 7.36 -14.39 5.54
N SER A 256 6.41 -15.16 6.05
CA SER A 256 6.03 -15.10 7.47
C SER A 256 7.13 -15.59 8.42
N ALA A 257 8.27 -16.03 7.89
CA ALA A 257 9.42 -16.48 8.67
C ALA A 257 10.38 -15.32 8.99
N GLY A 258 10.23 -14.16 8.33
CA GLY A 258 10.97 -12.92 8.57
C GLY A 258 12.49 -13.07 8.42
N ALA A 259 12.95 -14.04 7.63
CA ALA A 259 14.35 -14.48 7.64
C ALA A 259 15.19 -13.92 6.48
N ASP A 260 14.58 -13.54 5.35
CA ASP A 260 15.31 -13.06 4.17
C ASP A 260 14.63 -11.86 3.50
N GLU A 261 14.85 -10.69 4.07
CA GLU A 261 14.35 -9.40 3.57
C GLU A 261 14.79 -9.12 2.13
N GLN A 262 16.00 -9.52 1.75
CA GLN A 262 16.49 -9.34 0.37
C GLN A 262 15.74 -10.24 -0.60
N ALA A 263 15.46 -11.50 -0.22
CA ALA A 263 14.66 -12.38 -1.07
C ALA A 263 13.23 -11.87 -1.26
N ASP A 264 12.60 -11.31 -0.22
CA ASP A 264 11.26 -10.71 -0.30
C ASP A 264 11.24 -9.46 -1.21
N TYR A 265 12.27 -8.63 -1.10
CA TYR A 265 12.49 -7.49 -1.99
C TYR A 265 12.62 -7.95 -3.45
N ASP A 266 13.54 -8.89 -3.69
CA ASP A 266 13.81 -9.44 -5.03
C ASP A 266 12.58 -10.17 -5.60
N ALA A 267 11.80 -10.84 -4.77
CA ALA A 267 10.56 -11.51 -5.17
C ALA A 267 9.50 -10.51 -5.64
N THR A 268 9.39 -9.36 -4.96
CA THR A 268 8.49 -8.28 -5.34
C THR A 268 8.92 -7.64 -6.65
N CYS A 269 10.17 -7.20 -6.74
CA CYS A 269 10.70 -6.56 -7.94
C CYS A 269 10.69 -7.53 -9.14
N GLY A 270 10.99 -8.81 -8.90
CA GLY A 270 11.02 -9.86 -9.90
C GLY A 270 9.65 -10.18 -10.54
N GLN A 271 8.54 -9.71 -9.96
CA GLN A 271 7.23 -9.81 -10.62
C GLN A 271 7.13 -8.97 -11.88
N CYS A 272 7.88 -7.87 -11.93
CA CYS A 272 7.87 -6.95 -13.06
C CYS A 272 9.21 -6.96 -13.82
N HIS A 273 10.32 -7.31 -13.18
CA HIS A 273 11.66 -7.34 -13.79
C HIS A 273 12.10 -8.78 -14.10
N THR A 274 12.01 -9.20 -15.36
CA THR A 274 12.13 -10.63 -15.75
C THR A 274 13.51 -11.07 -16.22
N ASP A 275 14.38 -10.14 -16.59
CA ASP A 275 15.77 -10.42 -16.97
C ASP A 275 16.68 -10.41 -15.72
N LYS A 276 17.02 -11.61 -15.24
CA LYS A 276 18.06 -11.83 -14.20
C LYS A 276 19.49 -11.52 -14.67
N GLY A 277 19.66 -10.71 -15.73
CA GLY A 277 20.90 -10.52 -16.49
C GLY A 277 21.65 -9.21 -16.24
N GLY A 278 21.00 -8.21 -15.62
CA GLY A 278 21.69 -7.12 -14.95
C GLY A 278 22.09 -7.56 -13.54
N ALA A 279 23.11 -6.96 -12.94
CA ALA A 279 23.47 -7.21 -11.54
C ALA A 279 22.19 -7.22 -10.66
N PRO A 280 22.09 -8.10 -9.64
CA PRO A 280 20.99 -8.04 -8.69
C PRO A 280 20.80 -6.60 -8.25
N PHE A 281 19.54 -6.18 -8.07
CA PHE A 281 19.17 -4.88 -7.53
C PHE A 281 19.76 -4.78 -6.10
N ASN A 282 21.07 -4.56 -6.02
CA ASN A 282 21.84 -4.60 -4.80
C ASN A 282 21.66 -3.25 -4.14
N GLY A 283 20.70 -3.21 -3.24
CA GLY A 283 20.39 -2.07 -2.41
C GLY A 283 18.89 -1.87 -2.33
N HIS A 284 18.39 -1.74 -1.11
CA HIS A 284 17.06 -1.22 -0.79
C HIS A 284 16.87 0.26 -1.24
N ASN A 285 17.69 0.73 -2.18
CA ASN A 285 17.70 2.06 -2.75
C ASN A 285 17.70 1.88 -4.27
N LEU A 286 16.51 1.93 -4.85
CA LEU A 286 16.36 2.49 -6.20
C LEU A 286 16.79 3.96 -6.17
#